data_AF-A0A925XUG1-F1
#
_entry.id   AF-A0A925XUG1-F1
#
_cell.length_a   1.000
_cell.length_b   1.000
_cell.length_c   1.000
_cell.angle_alpha   90.00
_cell.angle_beta   90.00
_cell.angle_gamma   90.00
#
_symmetry.space_group_name_H-M   'P 1'
#
loop_
_entity.id
_entity.type
_entity.pdbx_description
1 polymer ?
#
loop_
_entity_poly.entity_id
_entity_poly.type
_entity_poly.pdbx_seq_one_letter_code
_entity_poly.pdbx_strand_id
1 'polypeptide(L)'
;MASQILVLNGPNLNLLGSREPAVYGHQTLADIESQLTAIARPKQAQVTFFQTNHEGALIDRLHQARTDRTDFIIINAGALTHTSVALRDALAAISIRFVEVHLSNVHRRET
;
A
#
# COMPACT_ATOMS: atom_id res chain seq x y z
N MET A 1 -18.08 7.62 -13.41
CA MET A 1 -16.83 8.36 -13.12
C MET A 1 -15.72 7.36 -12.90
N ALA A 2 -14.49 7.72 -13.22
CA ALA A 2 -13.30 6.90 -13.00
C ALA A 2 -13.07 6.70 -11.49
N SER A 3 -12.88 5.46 -11.03
CA SER A 3 -12.56 5.18 -9.62
C SER A 3 -11.15 5.66 -9.28
N GLN A 4 -11.01 6.32 -8.13
CA GLN A 4 -9.74 6.80 -7.59
C GLN A 4 -9.22 5.81 -6.53
N ILE A 5 -8.10 5.16 -6.82
CA ILE A 5 -7.51 4.12 -5.96
C ILE A 5 -6.19 4.65 -5.41
N LEU A 6 -6.03 4.60 -4.09
CA LEU A 6 -4.77 4.89 -3.42
C LEU A 6 -4.08 3.60 -3.02
N VAL A 7 -2.83 3.42 -3.43
CA VAL A 7 -1.99 2.30 -3.02
C VAL A 7 -0.96 2.81 -2.01
N LEU A 8 -1.03 2.29 -0.79
CA LEU A 8 -0.16 2.62 0.33
C LEU A 8 0.84 1.50 0.59
N ASN A 9 2.12 1.86 0.59
CA ASN A 9 3.22 0.95 0.85
C ASN A 9 3.99 1.42 2.09
N GLY A 10 4.01 0.58 3.11
CA GLY A 10 4.70 0.82 4.37
C GLY A 10 6.20 0.57 4.29
N PRO A 11 6.84 0.40 5.47
CA PRO A 11 8.28 0.38 5.56
C PRO A 11 8.95 -0.76 4.79
N ASN A 12 10.13 -0.45 4.26
CA ASN A 12 11.02 -1.36 3.53
C ASN A 12 10.53 -1.85 2.17
N LEU A 13 9.28 -1.55 1.77
CA LEU A 13 8.78 -1.93 0.43
C LEU A 13 9.49 -1.17 -0.70
N ASN A 14 10.10 -0.02 -0.41
CA ASN A 14 11.00 0.66 -1.35
C ASN A 14 12.27 -0.14 -1.67
N LEU A 15 12.61 -1.17 -0.89
CA LEU A 15 13.79 -2.01 -1.09
C LEU A 15 13.49 -3.27 -1.93
N LEU A 16 12.26 -3.44 -2.42
CA LEU A 16 11.90 -4.53 -3.32
C LEU A 16 12.80 -4.54 -4.57
N GLY A 17 13.20 -5.74 -4.99
CA GLY A 17 14.10 -5.97 -6.12
C GLY A 17 15.58 -5.65 -5.88
N SER A 18 15.94 -4.96 -4.79
CA SER A 18 17.35 -4.66 -4.44
C SER A 18 17.88 -5.50 -3.29
N ARG A 19 17.02 -5.92 -2.36
CA ARG A 19 17.42 -6.75 -1.21
C ARG A 19 17.31 -8.24 -1.53
N GLU A 20 18.45 -8.94 -1.48
CA GLU A 20 18.55 -10.41 -1.62
C GLU A 20 17.65 -10.98 -2.74
N PRO A 21 17.81 -10.53 -4.00
CA PRO A 21 16.84 -10.78 -5.07
C PRO A 21 16.67 -12.27 -5.43
N ALA A 22 17.66 -13.11 -5.10
CA ALA A 22 17.55 -14.56 -5.21
C ALA A 22 16.51 -15.18 -4.24
N VAL A 23 16.17 -14.46 -3.15
CA VAL A 23 15.22 -14.90 -2.12
C VAL A 23 13.87 -14.19 -2.28
N TYR A 24 13.86 -12.88 -2.55
CA TYR A 24 12.64 -12.06 -2.57
C TYR A 24 12.13 -11.72 -3.98
N GLY A 25 12.85 -12.16 -5.01
CA GLY A 25 12.55 -11.84 -6.40
C GLY A 25 13.17 -10.53 -6.87
N HIS A 26 13.20 -10.35 -8.18
CA HIS A 26 13.77 -9.18 -8.85
C HIS A 26 12.77 -8.04 -9.06
N GLN A 27 11.49 -8.26 -8.75
CA GLN A 27 10.45 -7.29 -9.02
C GLN A 27 10.58 -6.12 -8.04
N THR A 28 10.72 -4.91 -8.59
CA THR A 28 10.81 -3.68 -7.81
C THR A 28 9.42 -3.12 -7.48
N LEU A 29 9.36 -2.17 -6.55
CA LEU A 29 8.12 -1.44 -6.29
C LEU A 29 7.63 -0.70 -7.55
N ALA A 30 8.54 -0.08 -8.31
CA ALA A 30 8.22 0.61 -9.55
C ALA A 30 7.61 -0.33 -10.62
N ASP A 31 8.08 -1.59 -10.69
CA ASP A 31 7.49 -2.59 -11.59
C ASP A 31 6.05 -2.91 -11.19
N ILE A 32 5.78 -3.02 -9.89
CA ILE A 32 4.43 -3.25 -9.35
C ILE A 32 3.52 -2.05 -9.69
N GLU A 33 3.99 -0.82 -9.48
CA GLU A 33 3.25 0.40 -9.79
C GLU A 33 2.89 0.49 -11.28
N SER A 34 3.84 0.16 -12.16
CA SER A 34 3.65 0.10 -13.61
C SER A 34 2.60 -0.94 -14.01
N GLN A 35 2.68 -2.16 -13.44
CA GLN A 35 1.71 -3.22 -13.68
C GLN A 35 0.30 -2.85 -13.21
N LEU A 36 0.17 -2.29 -11.99
CA LEU A 36 -1.11 -1.83 -11.46
C LEU A 36 -1.72 -0.72 -12.32
N THR A 37 -0.90 0.22 -12.79
CA THR A 37 -1.34 1.27 -13.71
C THR A 37 -1.84 0.70 -15.04
N ALA A 38 -1.14 -0.30 -15.59
CA ALA A 38 -1.56 -0.98 -16.82
C ALA A 38 -2.88 -1.74 -16.65
N ILE A 39 -3.11 -2.37 -15.49
CA ILE A 39 -4.36 -3.07 -15.16
C ILE A 39 -5.53 -2.09 -14.95
N ALA A 40 -5.28 -0.93 -14.34
CA ALA A 40 -6.31 0.06 -14.03
C ALA A 40 -6.78 0.85 -15.26
N ARG A 41 -5.88 1.13 -16.20
CA ARG A 41 -6.16 1.90 -17.43
C ARG A 41 -7.39 1.41 -18.23
N PRO A 42 -7.52 0.13 -18.62
CA PRO A 42 -8.68 -0.33 -19.39
C PRO A 42 -9.99 -0.29 -18.57
N LYS A 43 -9.90 -0.22 -17.24
CA LYS A 43 -11.05 -0.10 -16.33
C LYS A 43 -11.43 1.36 -16.07
N GLN A 44 -10.74 2.31 -16.72
CA GLN A 44 -10.89 3.74 -16.48
C GLN A 44 -10.72 4.10 -14.99
N ALA A 45 -9.88 3.37 -14.26
CA ALA A 45 -9.52 3.69 -12.89
C ALA A 45 -8.19 4.47 -12.86
N GLN A 46 -8.04 5.38 -11.91
CA GLN A 46 -6.81 6.10 -11.62
C GLN A 46 -6.19 5.53 -10.35
N VAL A 47 -4.88 5.28 -10.39
CA VAL A 47 -4.14 4.74 -9.26
C VAL A 47 -3.08 5.75 -8.85
N THR A 48 -3.07 6.12 -7.58
CA THR A 48 -2.04 6.95 -6.97
C THR A 48 -1.25 6.09 -6.00
N PHE A 49 0.07 6.23 -6.00
CA PHE A 49 0.96 5.45 -5.16
C PHE A 49 1.61 6.34 -4.10
N PHE A 50 1.77 5.80 -2.90
CA PHE A 50 2.50 6.47 -1.83
C PHE A 50 3.24 5.43 -1.00
N GLN A 51 4.56 5.60 -0.88
CA GLN A 51 5.43 4.77 -0.05
C GLN A 51 6.10 5.62 1.01
N THR A 52 6.19 5.09 2.23
CA THR A 52 6.99 5.70 3.29
C THR A 52 7.45 4.67 4.32
N ASN A 53 8.57 4.97 4.96
CA ASN A 53 9.08 4.19 6.09
C ASN A 53 8.57 4.70 7.45
N HIS A 54 7.75 5.76 7.46
CA HIS A 54 7.27 6.42 8.67
C HIS A 54 5.79 6.18 8.88
N GLU A 55 5.44 5.63 10.05
CA GLU A 55 4.06 5.36 10.47
C GLU A 55 3.19 6.63 10.41
N GLY A 56 3.66 7.74 11.00
CA GLY A 56 2.93 9.01 10.99
C GLY A 56 2.61 9.50 9.58
N ALA A 57 3.52 9.34 8.63
CA ALA A 57 3.29 9.74 7.24
C ALA A 57 2.25 8.86 6.52
N LEU A 58 2.12 7.57 6.87
CA LEU A 58 1.00 6.74 6.39
C LEU A 58 -0.33 7.25 6.95
N ILE A 59 -0.37 7.56 8.25
CA ILE A 59 -1.57 8.07 8.93
C ILE A 59 -1.99 9.42 8.32
N ASP A 60 -1.05 10.34 8.11
CA ASP A 60 -1.32 11.64 7.48
C ASP A 60 -1.87 11.46 6.06
N ARG A 61 -1.29 10.55 5.28
CA ARG A 61 -1.78 10.24 3.93
C ARG A 61 -3.19 9.64 3.95
N LEU A 62 -3.51 8.79 4.93
CA LEU A 62 -4.86 8.26 5.14
C LEU A 62 -5.85 9.38 5.47
N HIS A 63 -5.50 10.30 6.36
CA HIS A 63 -6.35 11.44 6.69
C HIS A 63 -6.62 12.33 5.47
N GLN A 64 -5.59 12.59 4.65
CA GLN A 64 -5.73 13.34 3.41
C GLN A 64 -6.70 12.66 2.42
N ALA A 65 -6.69 11.32 2.37
CA ALA A 65 -7.55 10.52 1.48
C ALA A 65 -9.05 10.82 1.64
N ARG A 66 -9.47 11.29 2.82
CA ARG A 66 -10.86 11.69 3.10
C ARG A 66 -11.33 12.90 2.29
N THR A 67 -10.38 13.69 1.78
CA THR A 67 -10.66 14.99 1.14
C THR A 67 -10.16 15.08 -0.30
N ASP A 68 -9.33 14.14 -0.75
CA ASP A 68 -8.71 14.15 -2.08
C ASP A 68 -9.45 13.31 -3.13
N ARG A 69 -10.68 12.88 -2.80
CA ARG A 69 -11.55 12.03 -3.64
C ARG A 69 -11.05 10.60 -3.84
N THR A 70 -10.24 10.06 -2.92
CA THR A 70 -9.94 8.62 -2.90
C THR A 70 -11.21 7.80 -2.64
N ASP A 71 -11.54 6.88 -3.55
CA ASP A 71 -12.71 5.98 -3.41
C ASP A 71 -12.34 4.68 -2.69
N PHE A 72 -11.12 4.17 -2.94
CA PHE A 72 -10.64 2.88 -2.43
C PHE A 72 -9.16 2.94 -2.06
N ILE A 73 -8.77 2.15 -1.07
CA ILE A 73 -7.38 2.01 -0.63
C ILE A 73 -6.91 0.56 -0.81
N ILE A 74 -5.70 0.38 -1.30
CA ILE A 74 -4.96 -0.89 -1.22
C ILE A 74 -3.76 -0.61 -0.32
N ILE A 75 -3.56 -1.39 0.73
CA ILE A 75 -2.48 -1.13 1.69
C ILE A 75 -1.65 -2.39 1.94
N ASN A 76 -0.33 -2.24 1.82
CA ASN A 76 0.63 -3.15 2.42
C ASN A 76 1.42 -2.37 3.47
N ALA A 77 1.06 -2.52 4.75
CA ALA A 77 1.70 -1.78 5.84
C ALA A 77 3.11 -2.29 6.19
N GLY A 78 3.61 -3.33 5.49
CA GLY A 78 4.88 -3.96 5.80
C GLY A 78 4.89 -4.48 7.24
N ALA A 79 5.98 -4.23 7.97
CA ALA A 79 6.10 -4.64 9.37
C ALA A 79 5.09 -3.94 10.31
N LEU A 80 4.57 -2.77 9.93
CA LEU A 80 3.59 -2.04 10.76
C LEU A 80 2.26 -2.78 10.88
N THR A 81 1.99 -3.74 9.99
CA THR A 81 0.86 -4.68 10.10
C THR A 81 0.79 -5.33 11.49
N HIS A 82 1.94 -5.64 12.08
CA HIS A 82 2.02 -6.42 13.32
C HIS A 82 2.15 -5.55 14.58
N THR A 83 2.45 -4.26 14.43
CA THR A 83 2.85 -3.40 15.55
C THR A 83 1.99 -2.13 15.69
N SER A 84 1.41 -1.62 14.61
CA SER A 84 0.80 -0.31 14.60
C SER A 84 -0.70 -0.35 14.89
N VAL A 85 -1.05 -0.14 16.16
CA VAL A 85 -2.43 0.13 16.57
C VAL A 85 -2.90 1.49 16.02
N ALA A 86 -2.01 2.49 15.96
CA ALA A 86 -2.36 3.82 15.47
C ALA A 86 -2.77 3.81 13.98
N LEU A 87 -2.08 3.04 13.13
CA LEU A 87 -2.44 2.89 11.72
C LEU A 87 -3.78 2.16 11.56
N ARG A 88 -4.03 1.14 12.38
CA ARG A 88 -5.32 0.44 12.42
C ARG A 88 -6.46 1.40 12.78
N ASP A 89 -6.27 2.24 13.80
CA ASP A 89 -7.27 3.22 14.22
C ASP A 89 -7.51 4.28 13.15
N ALA A 90 -6.45 4.74 12.47
CA ALA A 90 -6.57 5.66 11.34
C ALA A 90 -7.40 5.06 10.19
N LEU A 91 -7.13 3.80 9.80
CA LEU A 91 -7.91 3.09 8.77
C LEU A 91 -9.39 2.98 9.15
N ALA A 92 -9.70 2.70 10.42
CA ALA A 92 -11.08 2.64 10.91
C ALA A 92 -11.75 4.03 10.88
N ALA A 93 -11.02 5.09 11.24
CA ALA A 93 -11.55 6.45 11.34
C ALA A 93 -11.89 7.08 9.98
N ILE A 94 -11.13 6.78 8.92
CA ILE A 94 -11.33 7.44 7.63
C ILE A 94 -12.57 6.97 6.86
N SER A 95 -13.14 5.80 7.21
CA SER A 95 -14.35 5.23 6.58
C SER A 95 -14.26 5.02 5.05
N ILE A 96 -13.04 4.87 4.50
CA ILE A 96 -12.79 4.50 3.11
C ILE A 96 -12.58 2.99 3.04
N ARG A 97 -13.18 2.33 2.04
CA ARG A 97 -13.00 0.88 1.84
C ARG A 97 -11.55 0.59 1.48
N PHE A 98 -10.92 -0.32 2.23
CA PHE A 98 -9.55 -0.72 1.99
C PHE A 98 -9.41 -2.24 1.83
N VAL A 99 -8.36 -2.64 1.11
CA VAL A 99 -7.92 -4.03 0.98
C VAL A 99 -6.47 -4.10 1.49
N GLU A 100 -6.25 -4.92 2.50
CA GLU A 100 -4.90 -5.24 2.98
C GLU A 100 -4.26 -6.30 2.07
N VAL A 101 -3.00 -6.11 1.72
CA VAL A 101 -2.23 -7.02 0.87
C VAL A 101 -0.84 -7.25 1.44
N HIS A 102 -0.35 -8.47 1.26
CA HIS A 102 1.02 -8.85 1.60
C HIS A 102 1.63 -9.62 0.43
N LEU A 103 2.88 -9.31 0.09
CA LEU A 103 3.59 -10.00 -1.00
C LEU A 103 3.95 -11.44 -0.65
N SER A 104 4.18 -11.72 0.64
CA SER A 104 4.49 -13.05 1.16
C SER A 104 3.36 -13.57 2.04
N ASN A 105 3.31 -14.88 2.24
CA ASN A 105 2.40 -15.48 3.21
C ASN A 105 2.85 -15.16 4.65
N VAL A 106 2.20 -14.16 5.26
CA VAL A 106 2.50 -13.70 6.62
C VAL A 106 2.26 -14.78 7.69
N HIS A 107 1.35 -15.74 7.46
CA HIS A 107 1.06 -16.82 8.40
C HIS A 107 2.12 -17.94 8.42
N ARG A 108 3.09 -17.91 7.49
CA ARG A 108 4.21 -18.85 7.44
C ARG A 108 5.54 -18.23 7.85
N ARG A 109 5.52 -17.00 8.37
CA ARG A 109 6.71 -16.26 8.82
C ARG A 109 6.65 -16.02 10.34
N GLU A 110 7.77 -15.61 10.92
CA GLU A 110 7.84 -15.31 12.35
C GLU A 110 6.89 -14.13 12.69
N THR A 111 6.14 -14.25 13.79
CA THR A 111 5.32 -13.19 14.39
C THR A 111 6.11 -12.37 15.40
#